data_AF-A0A2U1T564-F1
#
_entry.id   AF-A0A2U1T564-F1
#
_cell.length_a   1.000
_cell.length_b   1.000
_cell.length_c   1.000
_cell.angle_alpha   90.00
_cell.angle_beta   90.00
_cell.angle_gamma   90.00
#
_symmetry.space_group_name_H-M   'P 1'
#
loop_
_entity.id
_entity.type
_entity.pdbx_description
1 polymer ?
#
loop_
_entity_poly.entity_id
_entity_poly.type
_entity_poly.pdbx_seq_one_letter_code
_entity_poly.pdbx_strand_id
1 'polypeptide(L)'
;MMQINPTTATEWAKEITVVLRTEYPASMHHVRGNRNDCSVVPHKLHPAFWGSFDWHSSVHMQFSAVKLLDIIPSGAIRQDLVQELAGRLNVDAIAVETAYLSEHSGYERPYGWAWALQLAAACKQANFEEATEWFRALVPLAHQVATHFLDWLPQMPLPVRHGVHDNTALSLFLAHEAGKKLGLKDLCERIREVGVSWYLNDQNYPYGWELSAHDFVSGLRPLAWCICSPR
;
A
#
# COMPACT_ATOMS: atom_id res chain seq x y z
N MET A 1 -21.95 0.35 -7.43
CA MET A 1 -20.69 1.11 -7.31
C MET A 1 -20.90 2.44 -8.00
N MET A 2 -20.59 3.55 -7.34
CA MET A 2 -20.61 4.87 -7.97
C MET A 2 -19.56 4.87 -9.09
N GLN A 3 -19.98 4.99 -10.35
CA GLN A 3 -19.04 5.09 -11.46
C GLN A 3 -18.41 6.48 -11.41
N ILE A 4 -17.08 6.54 -11.24
CA ILE A 4 -16.32 7.79 -11.33
C ILE A 4 -16.42 8.26 -12.78
N ASN A 5 -16.93 9.48 -13.01
CA ASN A 5 -17.01 10.00 -14.36
C ASN A 5 -15.60 10.40 -14.88
N PRO A 6 -15.36 10.37 -16.21
CA PRO A 6 -14.03 10.66 -16.77
C PRO A 6 -13.50 12.07 -16.48
N THR A 7 -14.39 13.07 -16.31
CA THR A 7 -14.00 14.45 -16.00
C THR A 7 -13.37 14.55 -14.61
N THR A 8 -14.06 14.04 -13.60
CA THR A 8 -13.57 13.97 -12.22
C THR A 8 -12.33 13.09 -12.12
N ALA A 9 -12.27 11.97 -12.83
CA ALA A 9 -11.05 11.15 -12.90
C ALA A 9 -9.85 11.93 -13.46
N THR A 10 -10.07 12.78 -14.47
CA THR A 10 -9.04 13.62 -15.07
C THR A 10 -8.57 14.73 -14.10
N GLU A 11 -9.48 15.30 -13.31
CA GLU A 11 -9.13 16.27 -12.27
C GLU A 11 -8.30 15.62 -11.16
N TRP A 12 -8.70 14.46 -10.66
CA TRP A 12 -7.92 13.71 -9.67
C TRP A 12 -6.55 13.27 -10.20
N ALA A 13 -6.47 12.86 -11.46
CA ALA A 13 -5.18 12.53 -12.10
C ALA A 13 -4.20 13.71 -12.10
N LYS A 14 -4.68 14.94 -12.34
CA LYS A 14 -3.85 16.15 -12.27
C LYS A 14 -3.32 16.38 -10.86
N GLU A 15 -4.21 16.32 -9.86
CA GLU A 15 -3.83 16.52 -8.47
C GLU A 15 -2.84 15.45 -7.99
N ILE A 16 -3.04 14.19 -8.38
CA ILE A 16 -2.11 13.09 -8.07
C ILE A 16 -0.70 13.40 -8.61
N THR A 17 -0.58 13.85 -9.86
CA THR A 17 0.73 14.21 -10.41
C THR A 17 1.38 15.36 -9.62
N VAL A 18 0.60 16.37 -9.22
CA VAL A 18 1.10 17.50 -8.41
C VAL A 18 1.63 17.01 -7.05
N VAL A 19 0.86 16.20 -6.32
CA VAL A 19 1.29 15.73 -4.99
C VAL A 19 2.47 14.76 -5.07
N LEU A 20 2.56 13.90 -6.09
CA LEU A 20 3.71 13.02 -6.30
C LEU A 20 4.99 13.82 -6.56
N ARG A 21 4.90 14.95 -7.27
CA ARG A 21 6.03 15.85 -7.54
C ARG A 21 6.40 16.75 -6.36
N THR A 22 5.54 16.84 -5.34
CA THR A 22 5.77 17.70 -4.17
C THR A 22 6.66 16.98 -3.16
N GLU A 23 7.97 17.28 -3.19
CA GLU A 23 8.96 16.61 -2.34
C GLU A 23 8.89 17.04 -0.87
N TYR A 24 8.55 18.29 -0.58
CA TYR A 24 8.52 18.82 0.79
C TYR A 24 7.19 19.54 1.12
N PRO A 25 6.71 19.47 2.38
CA PRO A 25 7.28 18.75 3.52
C PRO A 25 7.23 17.22 3.36
N ALA A 26 8.19 16.52 3.99
CA ALA A 26 8.30 15.06 3.93
C ALA A 26 8.61 14.44 5.29
N SER A 27 8.01 13.28 5.56
CA SER A 27 8.21 12.46 6.75
C SER A 27 8.48 11.01 6.36
N MET A 28 9.71 10.72 5.94
CA MET A 28 10.11 9.38 5.47
C MET A 28 10.33 8.37 6.60
N HIS A 29 10.16 8.75 7.87
CA HIS A 29 10.28 7.86 9.05
C HIS A 29 11.54 6.96 9.07
N HIS A 30 12.63 7.42 8.45
CA HIS A 30 13.89 6.67 8.41
C HIS A 30 14.55 6.63 9.79
N VAL A 31 14.77 5.42 10.29
CA VAL A 31 15.53 5.18 11.52
C VAL A 31 16.99 5.05 11.16
N ARG A 32 17.81 5.97 11.69
CA ARG A 32 19.25 6.00 11.43
C ARG A 32 19.94 4.83 12.11
N GLY A 33 20.67 4.02 11.34
CA GLY A 33 21.40 2.87 11.90
C GLY A 33 22.64 3.26 12.69
N ASN A 34 23.24 4.41 12.39
CA ASN A 34 24.43 4.91 13.07
C ASN A 34 24.59 6.43 12.90
N ARG A 35 25.63 7.01 13.51
CA ARG A 35 25.88 8.46 13.49
C ARG A 35 26.15 9.03 12.08
N ASN A 36 26.65 8.23 11.16
CA ASN A 36 26.98 8.67 9.80
C ASN A 36 25.79 8.53 8.83
N ASP A 37 24.75 7.80 9.26
CA ASP A 37 23.50 7.64 8.53
C ASP A 37 22.62 8.89 8.70
N CYS A 38 22.98 9.95 7.99
CA CYS A 38 22.40 11.27 8.18
C CYS A 38 21.61 11.79 6.97
N SER A 39 21.66 11.11 5.83
CA SER A 39 20.98 11.55 4.62
C SER A 39 19.49 11.23 4.72
N VAL A 40 18.65 12.27 4.80
CA VAL A 40 17.18 12.13 4.86
C VAL A 40 16.49 12.73 3.66
N VAL A 41 17.21 12.85 2.52
CA VAL A 41 16.67 13.40 1.28
C VAL A 41 15.64 12.41 0.71
N PRO A 42 14.35 12.77 0.62
CA PRO A 42 13.27 11.84 0.29
C PRO A 42 13.49 11.04 -1.00
N HIS A 43 13.74 11.72 -2.13
CA HIS A 43 13.93 11.05 -3.42
C HIS A 43 15.19 10.19 -3.51
N LYS A 44 16.15 10.37 -2.59
CA LYS A 44 17.36 9.52 -2.50
C LYS A 44 17.12 8.29 -1.65
N LEU A 45 16.35 8.42 -0.57
CA LEU A 45 15.97 7.29 0.28
C LEU A 45 14.97 6.38 -0.42
N HIS A 46 13.95 6.97 -1.05
CA HIS A 46 12.80 6.26 -1.61
C HIS A 46 12.51 6.75 -3.04
N PRO A 47 13.33 6.39 -4.04
CA PRO A 47 13.21 6.91 -5.40
C PRO A 47 11.88 6.53 -6.08
N ALA A 48 11.24 5.43 -5.70
CA ALA A 48 9.92 5.09 -6.21
C ALA A 48 8.81 5.79 -5.42
N PHE A 49 8.97 5.93 -4.11
CA PHE A 49 7.90 6.31 -3.18
C PHE A 49 8.13 7.61 -2.40
N TRP A 50 8.87 8.56 -2.97
CA TRP A 50 8.95 9.92 -2.45
C TRP A 50 7.77 10.79 -2.93
N GLY A 51 7.66 11.98 -2.35
CA GLY A 51 6.56 12.91 -2.60
C GLY A 51 5.30 12.50 -1.85
N SER A 52 4.24 13.32 -1.92
CA SER A 52 2.99 13.07 -1.20
C SER A 52 3.19 12.85 0.32
N PHE A 53 4.05 13.66 0.95
CA PHE A 53 4.35 13.67 2.39
C PHE A 53 5.12 12.46 2.93
N ASP A 54 4.67 11.22 2.74
CA ASP A 54 5.34 10.02 3.25
C ASP A 54 5.26 8.83 2.26
N TRP A 55 5.98 7.77 2.60
CA TRP A 55 6.18 6.60 1.74
C TRP A 55 4.87 5.95 1.33
N HIS A 56 4.02 5.57 2.30
CA HIS A 56 2.76 4.88 1.97
C HIS A 56 1.74 5.81 1.33
N SER A 57 1.76 7.11 1.61
CA SER A 57 0.92 8.08 0.92
C SER A 57 1.30 8.19 -0.55
N SER A 58 2.60 8.19 -0.87
CA SER A 58 3.08 8.11 -2.26
C SER A 58 2.61 6.81 -2.94
N VAL A 59 2.75 5.66 -2.26
CA VAL A 59 2.26 4.37 -2.78
C VAL A 59 0.75 4.41 -3.02
N HIS A 60 -0.04 4.99 -2.11
CA HIS A 60 -1.49 5.11 -2.23
C HIS A 60 -1.91 6.03 -3.40
N MET A 61 -1.18 7.14 -3.60
CA MET A 61 -1.38 8.02 -4.76
C MET A 61 -1.06 7.31 -6.08
N GLN A 62 0.03 6.54 -6.13
CA GLN A 62 0.39 5.74 -7.31
C GLN A 62 -0.62 4.61 -7.57
N PHE A 63 -1.11 3.94 -6.53
CA PHE A 63 -2.21 2.96 -6.66
C PHE A 63 -3.43 3.63 -7.28
N SER A 64 -3.82 4.79 -6.76
CA SER A 64 -4.97 5.56 -7.25
C SER A 64 -4.76 5.97 -8.71
N ALA A 65 -3.55 6.44 -9.07
CA ALA A 65 -3.18 6.76 -10.44
C ALA A 65 -3.38 5.58 -11.40
N VAL A 66 -2.88 4.40 -11.04
CA VAL A 66 -3.05 3.18 -11.86
C VAL A 66 -4.53 2.86 -12.07
N LYS A 67 -5.37 2.99 -11.03
CA LYS A 67 -6.83 2.77 -11.16
C LYS A 67 -7.52 3.83 -12.03
N LEU A 68 -7.07 5.07 -12.00
CA LEU A 68 -7.62 6.15 -12.82
C LEU A 68 -7.21 6.04 -14.29
N LEU A 69 -6.05 5.46 -14.59
CA LEU A 69 -5.55 5.27 -15.97
C LEU A 69 -6.47 4.40 -16.84
N ASP A 70 -7.28 3.52 -16.24
CA ASP A 70 -8.32 2.75 -16.93
C ASP A 70 -9.58 3.59 -17.26
N ILE A 71 -9.74 4.77 -16.63
CA ILE A 71 -10.96 5.60 -16.70
C ILE A 71 -10.73 6.88 -17.50
N ILE A 72 -9.55 7.50 -17.37
CA ILE A 72 -9.25 8.78 -18.02
C ILE A 72 -9.06 8.59 -19.54
N PRO A 73 -9.59 9.51 -20.37
CA PRO A 73 -9.43 9.43 -21.80
C PRO A 73 -7.97 9.68 -22.21
N SER A 74 -7.60 9.16 -23.38
CA SER A 74 -6.31 9.46 -24.01
C SER A 74 -6.13 10.98 -24.18
N GLY A 75 -4.98 11.49 -23.78
CA GLY A 75 -4.65 12.91 -23.86
C GLY A 75 -3.44 13.27 -23.01
N ALA A 76 -3.12 14.56 -22.94
CA ALA A 76 -1.93 15.05 -22.26
C ALA A 76 -1.87 14.67 -20.77
N ILE A 77 -3.01 14.69 -20.06
CA ILE A 77 -3.07 14.31 -18.64
C ILE A 77 -2.76 12.83 -18.43
N ARG A 78 -3.31 11.95 -19.29
CA ARG A 78 -2.99 10.52 -19.25
C ARG A 78 -1.50 10.30 -19.51
N GLN A 79 -0.95 10.97 -20.52
CA GLN A 79 0.46 10.84 -20.88
C GLN A 79 1.39 11.33 -19.76
N ASP A 80 1.09 12.47 -19.14
CA ASP A 80 1.86 13.01 -18.01
C ASP A 80 1.85 12.06 -16.81
N LEU A 81 0.69 11.49 -16.46
CA LEU A 81 0.56 10.54 -15.37
C LEU A 81 1.29 9.21 -15.66
N VAL A 82 1.23 8.72 -16.90
CA VAL A 82 1.98 7.53 -17.34
C VAL A 82 3.49 7.76 -17.23
N GLN A 83 3.98 8.93 -17.68
CA GLN A 83 5.40 9.28 -17.58
C GLN A 83 5.85 9.40 -16.13
N GLU A 84 5.03 10.01 -15.27
CA GLU A 84 5.31 10.13 -13.84
C GLU A 84 5.43 8.75 -13.18
N LEU A 85 4.51 7.82 -13.48
CA LEU A 85 4.58 6.45 -12.96
C LEU A 85 5.75 5.66 -13.55
N ALA A 86 6.07 5.81 -14.84
CA ALA A 86 7.21 5.13 -15.45
C ALA A 86 8.55 5.56 -14.83
N GLY A 87 8.68 6.83 -14.44
CA GLY A 87 9.86 7.33 -13.73
C GLY A 87 10.05 6.76 -12.31
N ARG A 88 9.00 6.19 -11.72
CA ARG A 88 8.98 5.67 -10.34
C ARG A 88 8.90 4.15 -10.26
N LEU A 89 8.10 3.54 -11.13
CA LEU A 89 7.81 2.11 -11.20
C LEU A 89 8.70 1.40 -12.23
N ASN A 90 10.00 1.69 -12.17
CA ASN A 90 11.03 1.03 -12.96
C ASN A 90 11.89 0.12 -12.08
N VAL A 91 12.68 -0.75 -12.73
CA VAL A 91 13.48 -1.78 -12.07
C VAL A 91 14.46 -1.19 -11.06
N ASP A 92 15.14 -0.08 -11.40
CA ASP A 92 16.17 0.50 -10.55
C ASP A 92 15.58 1.13 -9.29
N ALA A 93 14.51 1.93 -9.45
CA ALA A 93 13.84 2.57 -8.32
C ALA A 93 13.23 1.53 -7.37
N ILE A 94 12.55 0.51 -7.89
CA ILE A 94 11.96 -0.55 -7.07
C ILE A 94 13.02 -1.45 -6.41
N ALA A 95 14.17 -1.65 -7.04
CA ALA A 95 15.29 -2.38 -6.43
C ALA A 95 15.80 -1.67 -5.16
N VAL A 96 15.87 -0.33 -5.17
CA VAL A 96 16.23 0.46 -3.98
C VAL A 96 15.20 0.26 -2.85
N GLU A 97 13.91 0.33 -3.15
CA GLU A 97 12.85 0.12 -2.13
C GLU A 97 12.88 -1.31 -1.56
N THR A 98 13.14 -2.29 -2.42
CA THR A 98 13.21 -3.71 -2.04
C THR A 98 14.40 -3.95 -1.11
N ALA A 99 15.57 -3.38 -1.45
CA ALA A 99 16.76 -3.45 -0.59
C ALA A 99 16.51 -2.76 0.75
N TYR A 100 15.89 -1.58 0.73
CA TYR A 100 15.59 -0.82 1.94
C TYR A 100 14.68 -1.61 2.90
N LEU A 101 13.59 -2.20 2.41
CA LEU A 101 12.71 -3.03 3.24
C LEU A 101 13.40 -4.29 3.75
N SER A 102 14.28 -4.89 2.94
CA SER A 102 15.06 -6.06 3.37
C SER A 102 15.94 -5.75 4.57
N GLU A 103 16.55 -4.57 4.61
CA GLU A 103 17.38 -4.10 5.73
C GLU A 103 16.53 -3.58 6.91
N HIS A 104 15.35 -3.02 6.64
CA HIS A 104 14.48 -2.37 7.62
C HIS A 104 13.12 -3.07 7.69
N SER A 105 13.11 -4.33 8.14
CA SER A 105 11.93 -5.22 8.12
C SER A 105 10.74 -4.77 8.99
N GLY A 106 10.84 -3.66 9.71
CA GLY A 106 9.73 -3.04 10.45
C GLY A 106 9.21 -1.74 9.82
N TYR A 107 9.89 -1.22 8.80
CA TYR A 107 9.52 0.03 8.12
C TYR A 107 8.16 -0.12 7.44
N GLU A 108 7.27 0.85 7.63
CA GLU A 108 5.93 0.89 7.00
C GLU A 108 4.99 -0.29 7.36
N ARG A 109 5.33 -1.02 8.44
CA ARG A 109 4.53 -2.13 8.95
C ARG A 109 3.27 -1.64 9.69
N PRO A 110 2.09 -2.26 9.48
CA PRO A 110 1.72 -3.16 8.40
C PRO A 110 1.04 -2.44 7.22
N TYR A 111 0.78 -1.14 7.34
CA TYR A 111 -0.06 -0.37 6.42
C TYR A 111 0.58 -0.14 5.06
N GLY A 112 1.81 0.38 5.02
CA GLY A 112 2.50 0.61 3.76
C GLY A 112 2.80 -0.70 3.04
N TRP A 113 3.10 -1.77 3.78
CA TRP A 113 3.21 -3.12 3.21
C TRP A 113 1.95 -3.52 2.44
N ALA A 114 0.79 -3.36 3.05
CA ALA A 114 -0.48 -3.68 2.41
C ALA A 114 -0.73 -2.84 1.16
N TRP A 115 -0.39 -1.54 1.18
CA TRP A 115 -0.50 -0.67 0.03
C TRP A 115 0.47 -1.01 -1.11
N ALA A 116 1.69 -1.45 -0.80
CA ALA A 116 2.65 -1.91 -1.81
C ALA A 116 2.13 -3.14 -2.56
N LEU A 117 1.52 -4.09 -1.84
CA LEU A 117 0.85 -5.25 -2.44
C LEU A 117 -0.35 -4.81 -3.29
N GLN A 118 -1.15 -3.85 -2.81
CA GLN A 118 -2.29 -3.32 -3.56
C GLN A 118 -1.86 -2.62 -4.85
N LEU A 119 -0.76 -1.87 -4.84
CA LEU A 119 -0.17 -1.24 -6.03
C LEU A 119 0.26 -2.30 -7.05
N ALA A 120 1.03 -3.31 -6.63
CA ALA A 120 1.43 -4.41 -7.51
C ALA A 120 0.21 -5.15 -8.09
N ALA A 121 -0.81 -5.40 -7.27
CA ALA A 121 -2.05 -6.02 -7.71
C ALA A 121 -2.84 -5.14 -8.69
N ALA A 122 -2.83 -3.82 -8.52
CA ALA A 122 -3.45 -2.88 -9.44
C ALA A 122 -2.75 -2.89 -10.80
N CYS A 123 -1.41 -2.84 -10.84
CA CYS A 123 -0.66 -2.94 -12.09
C CYS A 123 -0.91 -4.28 -12.81
N LYS A 124 -0.98 -5.39 -12.06
CA LYS A 124 -1.30 -6.71 -12.65
C LYS A 124 -2.69 -6.78 -13.29
N GLN A 125 -3.65 -6.01 -12.78
CA GLN A 125 -5.05 -6.04 -13.22
C GLN A 125 -5.42 -4.93 -14.22
N ALA A 126 -4.54 -3.96 -14.43
CA ALA A 126 -4.77 -2.83 -15.33
C ALA A 126 -4.86 -3.28 -16.79
N ASN A 127 -5.65 -2.58 -17.60
CA ASN A 127 -5.93 -2.97 -18.99
C ASN A 127 -5.15 -2.14 -20.02
N PHE A 128 -3.97 -1.65 -19.65
CA PHE A 128 -3.10 -0.87 -20.53
C PHE A 128 -1.65 -1.39 -20.48
N GLU A 129 -0.93 -1.19 -21.58
CA GLU A 129 0.35 -1.85 -21.86
C GLU A 129 1.42 -1.51 -20.82
N GLU A 130 1.52 -0.25 -20.43
CA GLU A 130 2.55 0.26 -19.52
C GLU A 130 2.52 -0.43 -18.15
N ALA A 131 1.34 -0.83 -17.68
CA ALA A 131 1.17 -1.51 -16.40
C ALA A 131 1.87 -2.87 -16.33
N THR A 132 2.08 -3.54 -17.47
CA THR A 132 2.77 -4.84 -17.53
C THR A 132 4.22 -4.69 -17.08
N GLU A 133 4.90 -3.63 -17.51
CA GLU A 133 6.29 -3.36 -17.15
C GLU A 133 6.40 -2.92 -15.69
N TRP A 134 5.50 -2.06 -15.24
CA TRP A 134 5.44 -1.64 -13.83
C TRP A 134 5.18 -2.82 -12.89
N PHE A 135 4.27 -3.72 -13.27
CA PHE A 135 4.03 -4.94 -12.50
C PHE A 135 5.29 -5.80 -12.42
N ARG A 136 6.00 -6.03 -13.54
CA ARG A 136 7.26 -6.79 -13.53
C ARG A 136 8.30 -6.16 -12.61
N ALA A 137 8.44 -4.84 -12.61
CA ALA A 137 9.33 -4.12 -11.70
C ALA A 137 8.92 -4.29 -10.23
N LEU A 138 7.62 -4.32 -9.93
CA LEU A 138 7.07 -4.45 -8.56
C LEU A 138 7.11 -5.88 -7.98
N VAL A 139 7.33 -6.92 -8.80
CA VAL A 139 7.33 -8.32 -8.33
C VAL A 139 8.31 -8.56 -7.17
N PRO A 140 9.59 -8.15 -7.23
CA PRO A 140 10.53 -8.36 -6.12
C PRO A 140 10.08 -7.71 -4.81
N LEU A 141 9.57 -6.47 -4.89
CA LEU A 141 9.03 -5.75 -3.72
C LEU A 141 7.83 -6.48 -3.12
N ALA A 142 6.91 -6.97 -3.95
CA ALA A 142 5.74 -7.71 -3.49
C ALA A 142 6.13 -9.01 -2.77
N HIS A 143 7.14 -9.73 -3.26
CA HIS A 143 7.66 -10.92 -2.58
C HIS A 143 8.38 -10.59 -1.27
N GLN A 144 9.14 -9.49 -1.22
CA GLN A 144 9.80 -9.04 -0.01
C GLN A 144 8.79 -8.69 1.09
N VAL A 145 7.74 -7.93 0.73
CA VAL A 145 6.64 -7.60 1.64
C VAL A 145 5.88 -8.85 2.10
N ALA A 146 5.61 -9.80 1.19
CA ALA A 146 4.97 -11.06 1.57
C ALA A 146 5.81 -11.83 2.61
N THR A 147 7.13 -11.86 2.43
CA THR A 147 8.06 -12.48 3.38
C THR A 147 8.00 -11.77 4.74
N HIS A 148 8.01 -10.44 4.77
CA HIS A 148 7.87 -9.68 6.01
C HIS A 148 6.58 -9.99 6.77
N PHE A 149 5.43 -10.12 6.08
CA PHE A 149 4.19 -10.57 6.74
C PHE A 149 4.32 -11.98 7.31
N LEU A 150 4.89 -12.92 6.55
CA LEU A 150 5.06 -14.31 6.98
C LEU A 150 5.97 -14.44 8.20
N ASP A 151 7.00 -13.59 8.30
CA ASP A 151 7.94 -13.57 9.43
C ASP A 151 7.38 -12.84 10.65
N TRP A 152 6.63 -11.76 10.43
CA TRP A 152 6.12 -10.90 11.50
C TRP A 152 4.89 -11.45 12.18
N LEU A 153 3.92 -11.98 11.41
CA LEU A 153 2.63 -12.40 11.97
C LEU A 153 2.73 -13.46 13.08
N PRO A 154 3.62 -14.47 13.00
CA PRO A 154 3.82 -15.42 14.10
C PRO A 154 4.32 -14.80 15.42
N GLN A 155 4.90 -13.59 15.36
CA GLN A 155 5.43 -12.89 16.54
C GLN A 155 4.38 -12.01 17.23
N MET A 156 3.18 -11.88 16.65
CA MET A 156 2.11 -11.03 17.16
C MET A 156 1.11 -11.84 18.00
N PRO A 157 1.08 -11.65 19.34
CA PRO A 157 0.14 -12.39 20.18
C PRO A 157 -1.30 -11.87 20.08
N LEU A 158 -1.49 -10.60 19.69
CA LEU A 158 -2.79 -9.92 19.67
C LEU A 158 -2.89 -8.93 18.49
N PRO A 159 -4.10 -8.67 17.97
CA PRO A 159 -4.32 -7.66 16.94
C PRO A 159 -4.19 -6.23 17.51
N VAL A 160 -3.82 -5.28 16.63
CA VAL A 160 -3.92 -3.83 16.89
C VAL A 160 -5.22 -3.30 16.30
N ARG A 161 -6.06 -2.66 17.13
CA ARG A 161 -7.43 -2.26 16.80
C ARG A 161 -7.68 -0.75 16.71
N HIS A 162 -6.69 0.07 17.07
CA HIS A 162 -6.79 1.53 16.93
C HIS A 162 -7.14 1.89 15.49
N GLY A 163 -7.99 2.90 15.27
CA GLY A 163 -8.51 3.27 13.95
C GLY A 163 -7.51 4.04 13.08
N VAL A 164 -6.22 3.75 13.22
CA VAL A 164 -5.10 4.44 12.57
C VAL A 164 -4.29 3.48 11.70
N HIS A 165 -3.17 3.93 11.14
CA HIS A 165 -2.32 3.13 10.23
C HIS A 165 -1.90 1.78 10.82
N ASP A 166 -1.61 1.71 12.11
CA ASP A 166 -1.23 0.45 12.78
C ASP A 166 -2.37 -0.59 12.86
N ASN A 167 -3.59 -0.25 12.40
CA ASN A 167 -4.72 -1.16 12.40
C ASN A 167 -4.40 -2.43 11.59
N THR A 168 -4.28 -3.53 12.32
CA THR A 168 -4.01 -4.86 11.75
C THR A 168 -5.15 -5.35 10.87
N ALA A 169 -6.40 -5.03 11.18
CA ALA A 169 -7.52 -5.50 10.38
C ALA A 169 -7.53 -4.86 8.97
N LEU A 170 -7.33 -3.55 8.87
CA LEU A 170 -7.27 -2.89 7.57
C LEU A 170 -6.13 -3.46 6.71
N SER A 171 -4.94 -3.53 7.27
CA SER A 171 -3.74 -3.95 6.53
C SER A 171 -3.84 -5.41 6.08
N LEU A 172 -4.32 -6.31 6.93
CA LEU A 172 -4.51 -7.72 6.60
C LEU A 172 -5.59 -7.91 5.53
N PHE A 173 -6.68 -7.16 5.56
CA PHE A 173 -7.72 -7.21 4.53
C PHE A 173 -7.15 -6.81 3.16
N LEU A 174 -6.46 -5.66 3.11
CA LEU A 174 -5.83 -5.14 1.90
C LEU A 174 -4.78 -6.12 1.36
N ALA A 175 -3.90 -6.63 2.22
CA ALA A 175 -2.87 -7.60 1.85
C ALA A 175 -3.46 -8.93 1.36
N HIS A 176 -4.55 -9.41 1.96
CA HIS A 176 -5.23 -10.63 1.51
C HIS A 176 -5.88 -10.46 0.13
N GLU A 177 -6.57 -9.35 -0.10
CA GLU A 177 -7.16 -9.02 -1.41
C GLU A 177 -6.09 -8.89 -2.51
N ALA A 178 -4.99 -8.20 -2.22
CA ALA A 178 -3.85 -8.11 -3.11
C ALA A 178 -3.19 -9.47 -3.35
N GLY A 179 -2.94 -10.24 -2.29
CA GLY A 179 -2.30 -11.55 -2.33
C GLY A 179 -3.05 -12.53 -3.23
N LYS A 180 -4.39 -12.55 -3.17
CA LYS A 180 -5.24 -13.34 -4.08
C LYS A 180 -5.00 -13.01 -5.54
N LYS A 181 -4.92 -11.71 -5.86
CA LYS A 181 -4.71 -11.22 -7.24
C LYS A 181 -3.30 -11.51 -7.72
N LEU A 182 -2.32 -11.40 -6.83
CA LEU A 182 -0.91 -11.65 -7.11
C LEU A 182 -0.58 -13.14 -7.20
N GLY A 183 -1.33 -14.01 -6.53
CA GLY A 183 -1.08 -15.45 -6.45
C GLY A 183 -0.20 -15.84 -5.24
N LEU A 184 -0.11 -14.98 -4.23
CA LEU A 184 0.69 -15.19 -3.01
C LEU A 184 -0.06 -16.08 -2.01
N LYS A 185 -0.15 -17.38 -2.32
CA LYS A 185 -1.00 -18.35 -1.57
C LYS A 185 -0.63 -18.45 -0.10
N ASP A 186 0.65 -18.57 0.23
CA ASP A 186 1.12 -18.74 1.60
C ASP A 186 0.79 -17.51 2.46
N LEU A 187 0.92 -16.31 1.88
CA LEU A 187 0.50 -15.06 2.51
C LEU A 187 -1.01 -15.06 2.78
N CYS A 188 -1.82 -15.39 1.77
CA CYS A 188 -3.28 -15.43 1.93
C CYS A 188 -3.70 -16.41 3.04
N GLU A 189 -3.10 -17.60 3.07
CA GLU A 189 -3.41 -18.62 4.07
C GLU A 189 -3.01 -18.17 5.47
N ARG A 190 -1.79 -17.62 5.64
CA ARG A 190 -1.34 -17.06 6.92
C ARG A 190 -2.26 -15.94 7.41
N ILE A 191 -2.65 -15.02 6.53
CA ILE A 191 -3.58 -13.94 6.89
C ILE A 191 -4.95 -14.50 7.29
N ARG A 192 -5.44 -15.52 6.58
CA ARG A 192 -6.71 -16.18 6.91
C ARG A 192 -6.67 -16.83 8.29
N GLU A 193 -5.62 -17.59 8.60
CA GLU A 193 -5.40 -18.22 9.90
C GLU A 193 -5.38 -17.20 11.04
N VAL A 194 -4.58 -16.14 10.88
CA VAL A 194 -4.45 -15.06 11.87
C VAL A 194 -5.76 -14.30 12.00
N GLY A 195 -6.43 -14.01 10.89
CA GLY A 195 -7.71 -13.31 10.88
C GLY A 195 -8.80 -14.06 11.65
N VAL A 196 -8.87 -15.38 11.46
CA VAL A 196 -9.75 -16.25 12.23
C VAL A 196 -9.37 -16.24 13.71
N SER A 197 -8.09 -16.41 14.03
CA SER A 197 -7.61 -16.43 15.41
C SER A 197 -7.87 -15.13 16.17
N TRP A 198 -7.75 -13.98 15.50
CA TRP A 198 -7.85 -12.67 16.14
C TRP A 198 -9.26 -12.09 16.17
N TYR A 199 -10.07 -12.33 15.13
CA TYR A 199 -11.32 -11.58 14.93
C TYR A 199 -12.58 -12.45 14.88
N LEU A 200 -12.50 -13.78 14.76
CA LEU A 200 -13.70 -14.61 14.60
C LEU A 200 -14.66 -14.52 15.80
N ASN A 201 -14.10 -14.44 17.00
CA ASN A 201 -14.87 -14.42 18.25
C ASN A 201 -15.21 -12.99 18.72
N ASP A 202 -14.91 -11.96 17.93
CA ASP A 202 -15.23 -10.59 18.30
C ASP A 202 -16.75 -10.40 18.34
N GLN A 203 -17.27 -10.06 19.52
CA GLN A 203 -18.67 -9.78 19.76
C GLN A 203 -18.81 -8.52 20.61
N ASN A 204 -19.91 -7.78 20.42
CA ASN A 204 -20.27 -6.61 21.23
C ASN A 204 -19.12 -5.58 21.39
N TYR A 205 -18.31 -5.39 20.34
CA TYR A 205 -17.20 -4.44 20.39
C TYR A 205 -17.74 -3.03 20.68
N PRO A 206 -17.23 -2.36 21.73
CA PRO A 206 -17.81 -1.13 22.24
C PRO A 206 -17.57 0.01 21.25
N TYR A 207 -18.60 0.33 20.47
CA TYR A 207 -18.56 1.42 19.48
C TYR A 207 -18.16 2.77 20.09
N GLY A 208 -18.47 3.01 21.37
CA GLY A 208 -18.05 4.22 22.08
C GLY A 208 -16.54 4.39 22.23
N TRP A 209 -15.73 3.35 21.96
CA TRP A 209 -14.26 3.41 21.96
C TRP A 209 -13.67 3.61 20.55
N GLU A 210 -14.48 3.59 19.49
CA GLU A 210 -14.04 3.79 18.09
C GLU A 210 -14.00 5.25 17.63
N LEU A 211 -14.54 6.17 18.43
CA LEU A 211 -14.75 7.56 17.99
C LEU A 211 -13.68 8.47 18.61
N SER A 212 -12.42 8.29 18.21
CA SER A 212 -11.40 9.32 18.36
C SER A 212 -11.36 10.23 17.14
N ALA A 213 -10.99 11.50 17.33
CA ALA A 213 -10.72 12.43 16.21
C ALA A 213 -9.54 11.98 15.32
N HIS A 214 -8.77 10.99 15.78
CA HIS A 214 -7.64 10.43 15.03
C HIS A 214 -8.00 9.17 14.24
N ASP A 215 -9.18 8.58 14.48
CA ASP A 215 -9.58 7.34 13.81
C ASP A 215 -10.11 7.63 12.39
N PHE A 216 -9.58 6.93 11.39
CA PHE A 216 -10.05 6.95 10.00
C PHE A 216 -10.64 5.60 9.54
N VAL A 217 -10.49 4.55 10.35
CA VAL A 217 -11.04 3.22 10.09
C VAL A 217 -11.63 2.62 11.37
N SER A 218 -12.70 1.84 11.26
CA SER A 218 -13.24 1.09 12.40
C SER A 218 -12.31 -0.08 12.76
N GLY A 219 -12.20 -0.37 14.06
CA GLY A 219 -11.30 -1.39 14.61
C GLY A 219 -11.64 -2.84 14.23
N LEU A 220 -12.83 -3.06 13.64
CA LEU A 220 -13.34 -4.38 13.27
C LEU A 220 -13.63 -4.59 11.79
N ARG A 221 -13.93 -3.51 11.07
CA ARG A 221 -14.81 -3.62 9.90
C ARG A 221 -14.22 -4.26 8.61
N PRO A 222 -12.90 -4.43 8.41
CA PRO A 222 -12.41 -5.07 7.18
C PRO A 222 -12.39 -6.62 7.19
N LEU A 223 -12.10 -7.31 8.30
CA LEU A 223 -11.79 -8.76 8.28
C LEU A 223 -12.91 -9.73 8.62
N ALA A 224 -13.66 -9.48 9.69
CA ALA A 224 -14.59 -10.47 10.23
C ALA A 224 -15.65 -10.90 9.21
N TRP A 225 -16.03 -10.00 8.30
CA TRP A 225 -17.01 -10.28 7.25
C TRP A 225 -16.40 -10.86 5.96
N CYS A 226 -15.18 -10.44 5.57
CA CYS A 226 -14.61 -10.79 4.27
C CYS A 226 -13.71 -12.03 4.27
N ILE A 227 -13.08 -12.36 5.40
CA ILE A 227 -12.14 -13.50 5.50
C ILE A 227 -12.76 -14.70 6.22
N CYS A 228 -13.65 -14.46 7.18
CA CYS A 228 -14.31 -15.54 7.94
C CYS A 228 -15.59 -16.07 7.28
N SER A 229 -16.03 -15.49 6.15
CA SER A 229 -17.20 -15.97 5.42
C SER A 229 -16.78 -17.10 4.47
N PRO A 230 -17.29 -18.32 4.64
CA PRO A 230 -17.06 -19.40 3.69
C PRO A 230 -17.81 -19.05 2.40
N ARG A 231 -17.08 -18.77 1.31
CA ARG A 231 -17.64 -18.91 -0.03
C ARG A 231 -17.41 -20.32 -0.52
#